data_AF-A0A235IUG9-F1
#
_entry.id   AF-A0A235IUG9-F1
#
_cell.length_a   1.000
_cell.length_b   1.000
_cell.length_c   1.000
_cell.angle_alpha   90.00
_cell.angle_beta   90.00
_cell.angle_gamma   90.00
#
_symmetry.space_group_name_H-M   'P 1'
#
loop_
_entity.id
_entity.type
_entity.pdbx_description
1 polymer ?
#
loop_
_entity_poly.entity_id
_entity_poly.type
_entity_poly.pdbx_seq_one_letter_code
_entity_poly.pdbx_strand_id
1 'polypeptide(L)'
;MRTLARRRKAFTQTSIRHSIDTHIKDIKMAHPVGYYSLSHDNALIKDMCETWGEGLENMSESDTLWLIAKIAHQAWVECESSNPPSNEAESVLKRLHELKQWEKFALITAMAQ
;
A
#
# COMPACT_ATOMS: atom_id res chain seq x y z
N MET A 1 19.33 1.54 -42.47
CA MET A 1 19.04 2.43 -41.32
C MET A 1 17.88 2.00 -40.40
N ARG A 2 17.01 1.03 -40.74
CA ARG A 2 15.86 0.66 -39.88
C ARG A 2 16.20 -0.27 -38.69
N THR A 3 17.34 -0.96 -38.73
CA THR A 3 17.70 -2.04 -37.79
C THR A 3 18.27 -1.53 -36.46
N LEU A 4 19.03 -0.43 -36.49
CA LEU A 4 19.65 0.18 -35.30
C LEU A 4 18.61 0.88 -34.40
N ALA A 5 17.60 1.51 -35.00
CA ALA A 5 16.52 2.17 -34.25
C ALA A 5 15.63 1.18 -33.49
N ARG A 6 15.37 0.00 -34.07
CA ARG A 6 14.63 -1.08 -33.39
C ARG A 6 15.41 -1.67 -32.21
N ARG A 7 16.72 -1.86 -32.34
CA ARG A 7 17.58 -2.33 -31.24
C ARG A 7 17.66 -1.33 -30.08
N ARG A 8 17.74 -0.01 -30.36
CA ARG A 8 17.71 1.03 -29.32
C ARG A 8 16.39 1.11 -28.56
N LYS A 9 15.24 0.98 -29.24
CA LYS A 9 13.92 0.94 -28.59
C LYS A 9 13.72 -0.32 -27.74
N ALA A 10 14.15 -1.48 -28.21
CA ALA A 10 14.08 -2.72 -27.43
C ALA A 10 14.98 -2.68 -26.18
N PHE A 11 16.20 -2.17 -26.31
CA PHE A 11 17.15 -2.04 -25.18
C PHE A 11 16.65 -1.05 -24.13
N THR A 12 16.12 0.10 -24.54
CA THR A 12 15.54 1.09 -23.62
C THR A 12 14.26 0.58 -22.96
N GLN A 13 13.39 -0.13 -23.67
CA GLN A 13 12.16 -0.67 -23.09
C GLN A 13 12.43 -1.82 -22.10
N THR A 14 13.43 -2.67 -22.35
CA THR A 14 13.86 -3.70 -21.39
C THR A 14 14.55 -3.08 -20.17
N SER A 15 15.36 -2.03 -20.36
CA SER A 15 16.02 -1.33 -19.25
C SER A 15 15.05 -0.56 -18.37
N ILE A 16 13.99 0.02 -18.95
CA ILE A 16 12.91 0.68 -18.20
C ILE A 16 12.08 -0.34 -17.43
N ARG A 17 11.73 -1.49 -18.04
CA ARG A 17 11.01 -2.58 -17.35
C ARG A 17 11.82 -3.12 -16.17
N HIS A 18 13.12 -3.38 -16.36
CA HIS A 18 13.98 -3.83 -15.28
C HIS A 18 14.09 -2.79 -14.15
N SER A 19 14.22 -1.50 -14.50
CA SER A 19 14.23 -0.41 -13.51
C SER A 19 12.93 -0.33 -12.71
N ILE A 20 11.77 -0.50 -13.35
CA ILE A 20 10.46 -0.51 -12.71
C ILE A 20 10.32 -1.75 -11.81
N ASP A 21 10.69 -2.94 -12.28
CA ASP A 21 10.64 -4.18 -11.51
C ASP A 21 11.55 -4.12 -10.26
N THR A 22 12.68 -3.41 -10.36
CA THR A 22 13.60 -3.20 -9.23
C THR A 22 13.01 -2.21 -8.21
N HIS A 23 12.41 -1.11 -8.67
CA HIS A 23 11.76 -0.14 -7.77
C HIS A 23 10.50 -0.72 -7.11
N ILE A 24 9.75 -1.60 -7.81
CA ILE A 24 8.62 -2.33 -7.22
C ILE A 24 9.10 -3.34 -6.18
N LYS A 25 10.29 -3.94 -6.37
CA LYS A 25 10.93 -4.81 -5.36
C LYS A 25 11.37 -4.05 -4.11
N ASP A 26 11.85 -2.82 -4.26
CA ASP A 26 12.33 -2.01 -3.12
C ASP A 26 11.17 -1.37 -2.32
N ILE A 27 10.00 -1.18 -2.94
CA ILE A 27 8.73 -0.90 -2.21
C ILE A 27 8.33 -2.08 -1.31
N LYS A 28 8.88 -3.28 -1.56
CA LYS A 28 8.71 -4.49 -0.76
C LYS A 28 9.72 -4.64 0.39
N MET A 29 10.17 -3.53 0.99
CA MET A 29 10.69 -3.53 2.36
C MET A 29 9.52 -3.69 3.34
N ALA A 30 8.75 -4.78 3.20
CA ALA A 30 7.75 -5.17 4.16
C ALA A 30 8.49 -5.59 5.42
N HIS A 31 8.66 -4.66 6.36
CA HIS A 31 9.16 -5.00 7.67
C HIS A 31 8.19 -6.01 8.29
N PRO A 32 8.69 -7.07 8.94
CA PRO A 32 7.82 -8.01 9.64
C PRO A 32 6.87 -7.25 10.56
N VAL A 33 5.66 -7.75 10.79
CA VAL A 33 4.68 -7.08 11.67
C VAL A 33 5.29 -6.77 13.06
N GLY A 34 6.22 -7.60 13.53
CA GLY A 34 6.96 -7.39 14.78
C GLY A 34 7.81 -6.11 14.82
N TYR A 35 8.24 -5.57 13.68
CA TYR A 35 8.89 -4.25 13.60
C TYR A 35 7.95 -3.14 14.09
N TYR A 36 6.65 -3.27 13.84
CA TYR A 36 5.62 -2.33 14.27
C TYR A 36 5.11 -2.62 15.69
N SER A 37 5.91 -3.33 16.51
CA SER A 37 5.56 -3.73 17.89
C SER A 37 4.32 -4.64 17.99
N LEU A 38 3.95 -5.32 16.91
CA LEU A 38 2.86 -6.29 16.90
C LEU A 38 3.38 -7.66 17.36
N SER A 39 2.79 -8.20 18.44
CA SER A 39 3.17 -9.50 18.99
C SER A 39 2.28 -10.63 18.45
N HIS A 40 2.90 -11.78 18.20
CA HIS A 40 2.23 -13.06 17.93
C HIS A 40 1.45 -13.61 19.14
N ASP A 41 1.58 -12.99 20.32
CA ASP A 41 0.72 -13.30 21.48
C ASP A 41 -0.75 -12.91 21.21
N ASN A 42 -0.98 -11.97 20.27
CA ASN A 42 -2.32 -11.71 19.76
C ASN A 42 -2.66 -12.76 18.69
N ALA A 43 -3.63 -13.63 19.01
CA ALA A 43 -4.04 -14.73 18.14
C ALA A 43 -4.41 -14.26 16.72
N LEU A 44 -5.08 -13.11 16.57
CA LEU A 44 -5.45 -12.59 15.26
C LEU A 44 -4.20 -12.19 14.45
N ILE A 45 -3.23 -11.52 15.08
CA ILE A 45 -1.98 -11.12 14.42
C ILE A 45 -1.19 -12.34 13.98
N LYS A 46 -1.16 -13.38 14.82
CA LYS A 46 -0.56 -14.66 14.48
C LYS A 46 -1.24 -15.31 13.28
N ASP A 47 -2.57 -15.41 13.27
CA ASP A 47 -3.33 -15.99 12.15
C ASP A 47 -3.08 -15.22 10.84
N MET A 48 -2.95 -13.89 10.90
CA MET A 48 -2.61 -13.06 9.74
C MET A 48 -1.20 -13.39 9.19
N CYS A 49 -0.20 -13.56 10.06
CA CYS A 49 1.16 -13.89 9.65
C CYS A 49 1.27 -15.31 9.10
N GLU A 50 0.57 -16.27 9.70
CA GLU A 50 0.47 -17.64 9.18
C GLU A 50 -0.21 -17.69 7.80
N THR A 51 -1.17 -16.81 7.55
CA THR A 51 -1.91 -16.76 6.28
C THR A 51 -1.15 -16.04 5.16
N TRP A 52 -0.51 -14.89 5.46
CA TRP A 52 0.06 -14.00 4.44
C TRP A 52 1.57 -13.78 4.53
N GLY A 53 2.25 -14.38 5.51
CA GLY A 53 3.68 -14.18 5.76
C GLY A 53 3.95 -13.11 6.82
N GLU A 54 5.18 -13.11 7.34
CA GLU A 54 5.62 -12.23 8.45
C GLU A 54 5.52 -10.74 8.11
N GLY A 55 5.69 -10.37 6.85
CA GLY A 55 5.50 -9.01 6.34
C GLY A 55 4.17 -8.83 5.61
N LEU A 56 3.25 -9.79 5.73
CA LEU A 56 2.00 -9.86 4.95
C LEU A 56 2.24 -9.85 3.43
N GLU A 57 3.43 -10.28 2.98
CA GLU A 57 3.92 -10.12 1.61
C GLU A 57 3.18 -10.96 0.55
N ASN A 58 2.37 -11.93 1.01
CA ASN A 58 1.51 -12.76 0.19
C ASN A 58 0.05 -12.27 0.16
N MET A 59 -0.28 -11.16 0.83
CA MET A 59 -1.60 -10.55 0.79
C MET A 59 -1.87 -9.94 -0.59
N SER A 60 -3.07 -10.20 -1.15
CA SER A 60 -3.46 -9.64 -2.44
C SER A 60 -3.73 -8.14 -2.32
N GLU A 61 -3.55 -7.39 -3.40
CA GLU A 61 -3.84 -5.94 -3.41
C GLU A 61 -5.27 -5.62 -2.96
N SER A 62 -6.23 -6.46 -3.38
CA SER A 62 -7.64 -6.32 -3.01
C SER A 62 -7.87 -6.52 -1.51
N ASP A 63 -7.27 -7.57 -0.93
CA ASP A 63 -7.40 -7.86 0.50
C ASP A 63 -6.72 -6.79 1.34
N THR A 64 -5.54 -6.33 0.93
CA THR A 64 -4.81 -5.24 1.58
C THR A 64 -5.66 -3.97 1.65
N LEU A 65 -6.21 -3.53 0.52
CA LEU A 65 -7.08 -2.34 0.48
C LEU A 65 -8.33 -2.52 1.34
N TRP A 66 -8.92 -3.71 1.30
CA TRP A 66 -10.12 -4.02 2.05
C TRP A 66 -9.85 -3.95 3.57
N LEU A 67 -8.83 -4.65 4.04
CA LEU A 67 -8.46 -4.66 5.46
C LEU A 67 -8.02 -3.28 5.95
N ILE A 68 -7.23 -2.53 5.16
CA ILE A 68 -6.86 -1.14 5.51
C ILE A 68 -8.13 -0.29 5.74
N ALA A 69 -9.09 -0.36 4.83
CA ALA A 69 -10.32 0.43 4.95
C ALA A 69 -11.13 0.05 6.21
N LYS A 70 -11.18 -1.22 6.59
CA LYS A 70 -11.91 -1.65 7.80
C LYS A 70 -11.20 -1.39 9.10
N ILE A 71 -9.91 -1.67 9.16
CA ILE A 71 -9.10 -1.36 10.33
C ILE A 71 -9.13 0.15 10.59
N ALA A 72 -8.93 0.98 9.56
CA ALA A 72 -8.99 2.43 9.71
C ALA A 72 -10.38 2.92 10.17
N HIS A 73 -11.46 2.37 9.62
CA HIS A 73 -12.81 2.71 10.05
C HIS A 73 -13.09 2.29 11.50
N GLN A 74 -12.70 1.07 11.90
CA GLN A 74 -12.86 0.60 13.29
C GLN A 74 -12.06 1.46 14.26
N ALA A 75 -10.80 1.76 13.95
CA ALA A 75 -9.96 2.64 14.75
C ALA A 75 -10.55 4.06 14.86
N TRP A 76 -11.18 4.58 13.80
CA TRP A 76 -11.89 5.86 13.86
C TRP A 76 -13.12 5.82 14.77
N VAL A 77 -13.91 4.73 14.73
CA VAL A 77 -15.07 4.54 15.62
C VAL A 77 -14.66 4.42 17.09
N GLU A 78 -13.53 3.78 17.36
CA GLU A 78 -12.96 3.60 18.70
C GLU A 78 -12.15 4.81 19.17
N CYS A 79 -11.89 5.79 18.29
CA CYS A 79 -11.12 6.97 18.62
C CYS A 79 -11.85 7.82 19.68
N GLU A 80 -11.24 7.97 20.85
CA GLU A 80 -11.78 8.76 21.96
C GLU A 80 -11.79 10.28 21.71
N SER A 81 -11.36 10.72 20.51
CA SER A 81 -11.43 12.12 20.11
C SER A 81 -12.87 12.62 20.18
N SER A 82 -13.09 13.67 20.97
CA SER A 82 -14.37 14.39 21.02
C SER A 82 -14.68 15.14 19.72
N ASN A 83 -13.70 15.28 18.83
CA ASN A 83 -13.83 16.03 17.60
C ASN A 83 -14.16 15.09 16.44
N PRO A 84 -15.28 15.32 15.71
CA PRO A 84 -15.54 14.63 14.46
C PRO A 84 -14.49 15.03 13.40
N PRO A 85 -14.40 14.29 12.28
CA PRO A 85 -13.61 14.71 11.12
C PRO A 85 -13.93 16.15 10.71
N SER A 86 -12.90 16.90 10.31
CA SER A 86 -13.08 18.29 9.92
C SER A 86 -13.81 18.42 8.58
N ASN A 87 -14.35 19.63 8.31
CA ASN A 87 -15.00 19.92 7.03
C ASN A 87 -14.04 19.77 5.84
N GLU A 88 -12.75 20.03 6.04
CA GLU A 88 -11.69 19.85 5.04
C GLU A 88 -11.51 18.37 4.70
N ALA A 89 -11.48 17.50 5.71
CA ALA A 89 -11.40 16.04 5.51
C ALA A 89 -12.64 15.52 4.76
N GLU A 90 -13.83 15.98 5.13
CA GLU A 90 -15.09 15.66 4.44
C GLU A 90 -15.12 16.16 2.98
N SER A 91 -14.52 17.33 2.71
CA SER A 91 -14.40 17.85 1.35
C SER A 91 -13.51 16.97 0.48
N VAL A 92 -12.40 16.49 1.03
CA VAL A 92 -11.51 15.54 0.34
C VAL A 92 -12.21 14.21 0.08
N LEU A 93 -12.94 13.67 1.06
CA LEU A 93 -13.70 12.41 0.91
C LEU A 93 -14.63 12.44 -0.31
N LYS A 94 -15.39 13.53 -0.48
CA LYS A 94 -16.32 13.71 -1.61
C LYS A 94 -15.62 13.72 -2.97
N ARG A 95 -14.31 14.00 -3.01
CA ARG A 95 -13.50 14.17 -4.21
C ARG A 95 -12.50 13.04 -4.45
N LEU A 96 -12.50 11.99 -3.62
CA LEU A 96 -11.63 10.83 -3.83
C LEU A 96 -11.81 10.14 -5.20
N HIS A 97 -12.95 10.34 -5.86
CA HIS A 97 -13.20 9.85 -7.22
C HIS A 97 -12.33 10.54 -8.28
N GLU A 98 -11.76 11.72 -7.98
CA GLU A 98 -10.83 12.43 -8.86
C GLU A 98 -9.43 11.77 -8.92
N LEU A 99 -9.11 10.94 -7.92
CA LEU A 99 -7.82 10.27 -7.82
C LEU A 99 -7.79 8.93 -8.54
N LYS A 100 -6.67 8.63 -9.18
CA LYS A 100 -6.32 7.31 -9.69
C LYS A 100 -6.04 6.36 -8.54
N GLN A 101 -6.17 5.05 -8.79
CA GLN A 101 -5.91 4.02 -7.80
C GLN A 101 -4.51 4.13 -7.18
N TRP A 102 -3.46 4.29 -7.99
CA TRP A 102 -2.08 4.40 -7.48
C TRP A 102 -1.86 5.66 -6.63
N GLU A 103 -2.56 6.77 -6.92
CA GLU A 103 -2.50 8.00 -6.12
C GLU A 103 -3.12 7.77 -4.74
N LYS A 104 -4.20 6.97 -4.65
CA LYS A 104 -4.79 6.56 -3.37
C LYS A 104 -3.83 5.71 -2.55
N PHE A 105 -3.12 4.77 -3.17
CA PHE A 105 -2.07 3.99 -2.48
C PHE A 105 -0.96 4.89 -1.93
N ALA A 106 -0.44 5.79 -2.76
CA ALA A 106 0.60 6.71 -2.34
C ALA A 106 0.16 7.59 -1.16
N LEU A 107 -1.09 8.06 -1.16
CA LEU A 107 -1.66 8.82 -0.04
C LEU A 107 -1.81 7.98 1.23
N ILE A 108 -2.28 6.73 1.14
CA ILE A 108 -2.39 5.83 2.30
C ILE A 108 -1.01 5.66 2.94
N THR A 109 0.03 5.38 2.15
CA THR A 109 1.40 5.25 2.64
C THR A 109 1.91 6.54 3.26
N ALA A 110 1.67 7.70 2.61
CA ALA A 110 2.12 8.99 3.12
C ALA A 110 1.42 9.44 4.40
N MET A 111 0.21 8.97 4.69
CA MET A 111 -0.53 9.27 5.93
C MET A 111 -0.16 8.34 7.09
N ALA A 112 0.31 7.13 6.80
CA ALA A 112 0.64 6.10 7.80
C ALA A 112 2.08 6.17 8.32
N GLN A 113 2.89 7.10 7.82
CA GLN A 113 4.30 7.31 8.22
C GLN A 113 4.43 8.16 9.48
#